data_AF-F9VFT9-F1
#
_entry.id   AF-F9VFT9-F1
#
_cell.length_a   1.000
_cell.length_b   1.000
_cell.length_c   1.000
_cell.angle_alpha   90.00
_cell.angle_beta   90.00
_cell.angle_gamma   90.00
#
_symmetry.space_group_name_H-M   'P 1'
#
loop_
_entity.id
_entity.type
_entity.pdbx_description
1 polymer ?
#
loop_
_entity_poly.entity_id
_entity_poly.type
_entity_poly.pdbx_seq_one_letter_code
_entity_poly.pdbx_strand_id
1 'polypeptide(L)'
;MGLLGLTLGARKGQLLSSGAAELTDAIEDTVFNGSYYYGIHVDSQLISPDNSEEFLPGGDSRLAAFLTGIKNNSMNDEGTTNARADIDAPPSSFNFDTMLPGRVFTMAGEQYLYLEDMGNGNHMIIRFEAVRNANFHDQPQVLSNWFSGLDAEVRGMVQPVSIPAVVPSISDGASAPWEGERWLPAEWEATRFDAVRADRTAVNSSGTPQAFALSLADVVHLSTETGPFPNFARRMGARNTWWWLRTPGSPGHAWLVNNRDYVGRLTGWNAEIGGIFNGGVRPAIIIHQ
;
A
#
# COMPACT_ATOMS: atom_id res chain seq x y z
N MET A 1 -79.28 -16.50 -32.22
CA MET A 1 -80.00 -16.38 -30.93
C MET A 1 -79.02 -15.86 -29.90
N GLY A 2 -79.50 -14.97 -29.01
CA GLY A 2 -78.69 -14.05 -28.19
C GLY A 2 -77.67 -14.72 -27.27
N LEU A 3 -76.55 -14.07 -26.90
CA LEU A 3 -76.36 -12.75 -26.25
C LEU A 3 -76.51 -12.86 -24.71
N LEU A 4 -75.64 -12.10 -24.02
CA LEU A 4 -75.37 -11.95 -22.58
C LEU A 4 -74.31 -12.92 -22.02
N GLY A 5 -73.15 -12.51 -21.54
CA GLY A 5 -72.63 -11.19 -21.14
C GLY A 5 -72.40 -11.16 -19.63
N LEU A 6 -71.15 -11.05 -19.19
CA LEU A 6 -70.82 -10.40 -17.92
C LEU A 6 -69.39 -9.87 -17.93
N THR A 7 -69.32 -8.55 -17.88
CA THR A 7 -68.14 -7.70 -17.76
C THR A 7 -67.86 -7.44 -16.28
N LEU A 8 -66.59 -7.44 -15.89
CA LEU A 8 -66.01 -6.68 -14.77
C LEU A 8 -64.48 -6.75 -15.01
N GLY A 9 -63.67 -5.71 -15.18
CA GLY A 9 -63.79 -4.30 -14.83
C GLY A 9 -62.53 -3.91 -14.03
N ALA A 10 -61.83 -2.86 -14.47
CA ALA A 10 -60.69 -2.16 -13.83
C ALA A 10 -59.31 -2.85 -13.95
N ARG A 11 -58.20 -2.18 -14.26
CA ARG A 11 -57.91 -0.74 -14.38
C ARG A 11 -56.62 -0.58 -15.20
N LYS A 12 -56.60 0.41 -16.09
CA LYS A 12 -55.36 0.99 -16.64
C LYS A 12 -54.64 1.68 -15.48
N GLY A 13 -53.40 1.28 -15.22
CA GLY A 13 -52.50 1.91 -14.27
C GLY A 13 -51.08 1.75 -14.78
N GLN A 14 -50.61 2.74 -15.54
CA GLN A 14 -49.19 2.97 -15.80
C GLN A 14 -48.41 2.98 -14.48
N LEU A 15 -47.27 2.31 -14.43
CA LEU A 15 -46.08 2.94 -13.89
C LEU A 15 -44.83 2.43 -14.61
N LEU A 16 -43.97 3.40 -14.89
CA LEU A 16 -42.85 3.35 -15.82
C LEU A 16 -41.72 2.52 -15.23
N SER A 17 -41.12 1.65 -16.05
CA SER A 17 -39.68 1.43 -15.98
C SER A 17 -39.13 1.59 -17.40
N SER A 18 -38.44 2.69 -17.61
CA SER A 18 -37.69 3.01 -18.81
C SER A 18 -36.47 2.09 -18.86
N GLY A 19 -36.42 1.16 -19.82
CA GLY A 19 -35.20 0.39 -20.08
C GLY A 19 -35.39 -1.06 -20.54
N ALA A 20 -36.61 -1.59 -20.61
CA ALA A 20 -36.84 -2.83 -21.33
C ALA A 20 -36.83 -2.52 -22.83
N ALA A 21 -35.77 -2.88 -23.54
CA ALA A 21 -35.79 -2.91 -24.99
C ALA A 21 -36.93 -3.86 -25.41
N GLU A 22 -37.97 -3.30 -26.02
CA GLU A 22 -39.08 -4.08 -26.57
C GLU A 22 -38.52 -5.09 -27.57
N LEU A 23 -38.86 -6.38 -27.38
CA LEU A 23 -38.64 -7.39 -28.40
C LEU A 23 -39.32 -6.92 -29.68
N THR A 24 -38.54 -6.64 -30.72
CA THR A 24 -39.09 -6.28 -32.03
C THR A 24 -39.73 -7.51 -32.68
N ASP A 25 -40.88 -7.30 -33.33
CA ASP A 25 -41.65 -8.28 -34.12
C ASP A 25 -40.80 -9.12 -35.10
N ALA A 26 -39.58 -8.68 -35.43
CA ALA A 26 -38.60 -9.40 -36.24
C ALA A 26 -38.16 -10.77 -35.67
N ILE A 27 -38.34 -11.02 -34.36
CA ILE A 27 -37.98 -12.30 -33.72
C ILE A 27 -39.17 -13.30 -33.70
N GLU A 28 -40.42 -12.83 -33.74
CA GLU A 28 -41.59 -13.73 -33.67
C GLU A 28 -41.70 -14.65 -34.90
N ASP A 29 -41.20 -14.23 -36.06
CA ASP A 29 -41.41 -14.96 -37.32
C ASP A 29 -40.26 -15.91 -37.70
N THR A 30 -39.17 -15.98 -36.91
CA THR A 30 -38.01 -16.84 -37.20
C THR A 30 -37.77 -17.96 -36.20
N VAL A 31 -38.47 -18.01 -35.06
CA VAL A 31 -38.09 -18.90 -33.96
C VAL A 31 -39.29 -19.61 -33.33
N PHE A 32 -39.79 -20.64 -34.02
CA PHE A 32 -40.59 -21.69 -33.39
C PHE A 32 -39.88 -23.05 -33.52
N ASN A 33 -39.22 -23.47 -32.43
CA ASN A 33 -39.39 -24.75 -31.72
C ASN A 33 -38.12 -25.14 -30.94
N GLY A 34 -38.22 -25.17 -29.60
CA GLY A 34 -37.40 -26.04 -28.77
C GLY A 34 -36.11 -25.48 -28.14
N SER A 35 -35.90 -24.17 -28.09
CA SER A 35 -34.73 -23.60 -27.38
C SER A 35 -35.16 -22.74 -26.18
N TYR A 36 -34.66 -23.08 -24.99
CA TYR A 36 -34.76 -22.24 -23.80
C TYR A 36 -33.76 -21.09 -23.92
N TYR A 37 -34.23 -19.84 -23.81
CA TYR A 37 -33.38 -18.66 -23.75
C TYR A 37 -33.21 -18.21 -22.30
N TYR A 38 -31.97 -18.06 -21.84
CA TYR A 38 -31.65 -17.36 -20.59
C TYR A 38 -31.22 -15.94 -20.94
N GLY A 39 -32.03 -14.95 -20.60
CA GLY A 39 -31.57 -13.56 -20.54
C GLY A 39 -30.75 -13.39 -19.27
N ILE A 40 -29.42 -13.33 -19.37
CA ILE A 40 -28.59 -12.92 -18.23
C ILE A 40 -28.53 -11.40 -18.26
N HIS A 41 -29.29 -10.77 -17.36
CA HIS A 41 -29.11 -9.37 -17.05
C HIS A 41 -27.97 -9.25 -16.03
N VAL A 42 -26.87 -8.62 -16.43
CA VAL A 42 -25.78 -8.27 -15.53
C VAL A 42 -25.91 -6.78 -15.21
N ASP A 43 -26.46 -6.47 -14.04
CA ASP A 43 -26.33 -5.13 -13.47
C ASP A 43 -24.87 -4.94 -13.07
N SER A 44 -24.19 -3.95 -13.67
CA SER A 44 -22.83 -3.58 -13.28
C SER A 44 -22.90 -2.35 -12.37
N GLN A 45 -22.52 -2.53 -11.11
CA GLN A 45 -22.38 -1.44 -10.15
C GLN A 45 -20.90 -1.26 -9.84
N LEU A 46 -20.44 0.00 -9.75
CA LEU A 46 -19.12 0.33 -9.24
C LEU A 46 -19.11 0.10 -7.74
N ILE A 47 -18.34 -0.90 -7.30
CA ILE A 47 -18.26 -1.28 -5.89
C ILE A 47 -17.08 -0.54 -5.26
N SER A 48 -17.37 0.28 -4.25
CA SER A 48 -16.33 0.81 -3.38
C SER A 48 -15.84 -0.31 -2.45
N PRO A 49 -14.51 -0.49 -2.28
CA PRO A 49 -13.96 -1.42 -1.29
C PRO A 49 -14.55 -1.23 0.12
N ASP A 50 -14.96 -0.01 0.45
CA ASP A 50 -15.45 0.35 1.79
C ASP A 50 -16.86 -0.19 2.11
N ASN A 51 -17.66 -0.54 1.09
CA ASN A 51 -19.05 -0.99 1.25
C ASN A 51 -19.24 -2.49 0.96
N SER A 52 -18.16 -3.26 1.00
CA SER A 52 -18.15 -4.67 0.59
C SER A 52 -18.98 -5.61 1.49
N GLU A 53 -19.36 -5.16 2.69
CA GLU A 53 -20.10 -5.96 3.67
C GLU A 53 -21.58 -6.13 3.31
N GLU A 54 -22.13 -5.24 2.48
CA GLU A 54 -23.52 -5.29 2.02
C GLU A 54 -23.84 -6.53 1.15
N PHE A 55 -22.81 -7.22 0.65
CA PHE A 55 -22.91 -8.39 -0.21
C PHE A 55 -22.54 -9.72 0.48
N LEU A 56 -22.28 -9.71 1.79
CA LEU A 56 -21.93 -10.89 2.57
C LEU A 56 -23.10 -11.70 3.18
N PRO A 57 -24.39 -11.28 3.20
CA PRO A 57 -25.45 -12.15 3.70
C PRO A 57 -25.67 -13.36 2.75
N GLY A 58 -25.09 -14.50 3.10
CA GLY A 58 -25.21 -15.75 2.32
C GLY A 58 -24.25 -15.90 1.13
N GLY A 59 -23.23 -15.03 1.02
CA GLY A 59 -22.27 -15.02 -0.09
C GLY A 59 -21.17 -16.10 -0.01
N ASP A 60 -20.69 -16.53 -1.17
CA ASP A 60 -19.61 -17.52 -1.33
C ASP A 60 -18.31 -17.06 -0.64
N SER A 61 -17.67 -17.96 0.12
CA SER A 61 -16.38 -17.72 0.80
C SER A 61 -15.27 -17.18 -0.12
N ARG A 62 -15.33 -17.48 -1.42
CA ARG A 62 -14.40 -16.96 -2.44
C ARG A 62 -14.57 -15.46 -2.67
N LEU A 63 -15.79 -14.93 -2.57
CA LEU A 63 -16.06 -13.49 -2.67
C LEU A 63 -15.51 -12.74 -1.45
N ALA A 64 -15.68 -13.28 -0.25
CA ALA A 64 -15.11 -12.69 0.97
C ALA A 64 -13.56 -12.68 0.91
N ALA A 65 -12.94 -13.75 0.42
CA ALA A 65 -11.50 -13.81 0.22
C ALA A 65 -11.02 -12.82 -0.85
N PHE A 66 -11.76 -12.68 -1.96
CA PHE A 66 -11.47 -11.71 -3.02
C PHE A 66 -11.54 -10.26 -2.53
N LEU A 67 -12.60 -9.89 -1.82
CA LEU A 67 -12.80 -8.54 -1.26
C LEU A 67 -11.73 -8.20 -0.20
N THR A 68 -11.40 -9.15 0.66
CA THR A 68 -10.27 -9.03 1.60
C THR A 68 -8.95 -8.87 0.84
N GLY A 69 -8.83 -9.58 -0.29
CA GLY A 69 -7.69 -9.55 -1.16
C GLY A 69 -7.44 -8.16 -1.78
N ILE A 70 -8.51 -7.55 -2.32
CA ILE A 70 -8.52 -6.17 -2.84
C ILE A 70 -8.18 -5.17 -1.72
N LYS A 71 -8.86 -5.25 -0.56
CA LYS A 71 -8.64 -4.31 0.56
C LYS A 71 -7.19 -4.28 1.02
N ASN A 72 -6.51 -5.42 0.97
CA ASN A 72 -5.13 -5.56 1.44
C ASN A 72 -4.08 -5.39 0.34
N ASN A 73 -4.47 -4.95 -0.86
CA ASN A 73 -3.61 -4.87 -2.05
C ASN A 73 -2.85 -6.18 -2.33
N SER A 74 -3.54 -7.29 -2.09
CA SER A 74 -2.96 -8.63 -2.25
C SER A 74 -3.39 -9.29 -3.55
N MET A 75 -4.49 -8.87 -4.19
CA MET A 75 -4.87 -9.38 -5.50
C MET A 75 -4.14 -8.65 -6.62
N ASN A 76 -3.42 -9.39 -7.45
CA ASN A 76 -2.91 -8.95 -8.76
C ASN A 76 -3.79 -9.56 -9.87
N ASP A 77 -3.51 -9.21 -11.12
CA ASP A 77 -4.31 -9.62 -12.29
C ASP A 77 -4.38 -11.14 -12.50
N GLU A 78 -3.42 -11.90 -11.93
CA GLU A 78 -3.37 -13.36 -12.01
C GLU A 78 -3.91 -14.07 -10.74
N GLY A 79 -4.27 -13.31 -9.69
CA GLY A 79 -4.53 -13.82 -8.36
C GLY A 79 -3.25 -14.08 -7.54
N THR A 80 -3.31 -13.89 -6.23
CA THR A 80 -2.15 -14.12 -5.33
C THR A 80 -2.19 -15.49 -4.68
N THR A 81 -1.03 -16.13 -4.58
CA THR A 81 -0.80 -17.31 -3.73
C THR A 81 -0.21 -16.96 -2.36
N ASN A 82 0.27 -15.71 -2.20
CA ASN A 82 0.86 -15.23 -0.94
C ASN A 82 -0.16 -15.23 0.20
N ALA A 83 0.31 -15.58 1.40
CA ALA A 83 -0.50 -15.57 2.61
C ALA A 83 -1.22 -14.22 2.84
N ARG A 84 -2.40 -14.31 3.46
CA ARG A 84 -3.23 -13.13 3.78
C ARG A 84 -2.53 -12.23 4.80
N ALA A 85 -2.81 -10.94 4.75
CA ALA A 85 -2.18 -9.94 5.61
C ALA A 85 -2.42 -10.15 7.12
N ASP A 86 -3.55 -10.76 7.48
CA ASP A 86 -4.00 -11.04 8.85
C ASP A 86 -3.48 -12.36 9.42
N ILE A 87 -2.69 -13.11 8.64
CA ILE A 87 -2.11 -14.39 9.05
C ILE A 87 -0.59 -14.21 9.17
N ASP A 88 -0.04 -14.59 10.32
CA ASP A 88 1.40 -14.77 10.48
C ASP A 88 1.81 -16.08 9.81
N ALA A 89 2.72 -15.98 8.83
CA ALA A 89 3.13 -17.10 7.99
C ALA A 89 4.67 -17.16 7.85
N PRO A 90 5.24 -18.36 7.56
CA PRO A 90 6.67 -18.48 7.32
C PRO A 90 7.10 -17.77 6.02
N PRO A 91 8.39 -17.43 5.86
CA PRO A 91 8.89 -16.79 4.64
C PRO A 91 8.54 -17.54 3.35
N SER A 92 8.53 -18.88 3.39
CA SER A 92 8.16 -19.74 2.26
C SER A 92 6.70 -19.57 1.77
N SER A 93 5.84 -18.87 2.52
CA SER A 93 4.45 -18.58 2.13
C SER A 93 4.29 -17.29 1.33
N PHE A 94 5.39 -16.60 1.01
CA PHE A 94 5.41 -15.38 0.23
C PHE A 94 6.28 -15.56 -1.01
N ASN A 95 5.75 -15.22 -2.16
CA ASN A 95 6.42 -14.99 -3.44
C ASN A 95 6.46 -13.47 -3.66
N PHE A 96 7.63 -12.86 -3.44
CA PHE A 96 7.79 -11.41 -3.51
C PHE A 96 7.77 -10.86 -4.95
N ASP A 97 8.10 -11.66 -5.98
CA ASP A 97 8.04 -11.26 -7.39
C ASP A 97 6.62 -10.85 -7.83
N THR A 98 5.62 -11.44 -7.19
CA THR A 98 4.19 -11.18 -7.50
C THR A 98 3.55 -10.15 -6.56
N MET A 99 4.32 -9.62 -5.60
CA MET A 99 3.81 -8.76 -4.56
C MET A 99 3.68 -7.32 -5.03
N LEU A 100 2.49 -6.72 -4.82
CA LEU A 100 2.24 -5.33 -5.19
C LEU A 100 2.83 -4.37 -4.15
N PRO A 101 3.50 -3.28 -4.58
CA PRO A 101 3.91 -2.17 -3.71
C PRO A 101 2.79 -1.70 -2.79
N GLY A 102 3.11 -1.48 -1.51
CA GLY A 102 2.14 -1.04 -0.51
C GLY A 102 1.29 -2.16 0.11
N ARG A 103 1.49 -3.43 -0.28
CA ARG A 103 0.87 -4.58 0.41
C ARG A 103 1.41 -4.72 1.82
N VAL A 104 0.51 -4.90 2.79
CA VAL A 104 0.84 -5.24 4.17
C VAL A 104 0.79 -6.77 4.33
N PHE A 105 1.74 -7.35 5.04
CA PHE A 105 1.80 -8.78 5.32
C PHE A 105 2.50 -9.07 6.64
N THR A 106 2.27 -10.26 7.21
CA THR A 106 2.89 -10.69 8.47
C THR A 106 3.75 -11.91 8.21
N MET A 107 5.05 -11.79 8.41
CA MET A 107 6.03 -12.84 8.13
C MET A 107 6.90 -13.08 9.36
N ALA A 108 6.89 -14.30 9.86
CA ALA A 108 7.69 -14.75 11.01
C ALA A 108 7.56 -13.81 12.23
N GLY A 109 6.32 -13.48 12.62
CA GLY A 109 6.01 -12.68 13.80
C GLY A 109 6.13 -11.17 13.65
N GLU A 110 6.61 -10.67 12.51
CA GLU A 110 6.71 -9.24 12.22
C GLU A 110 5.78 -8.83 11.07
N GLN A 111 5.17 -7.65 11.20
CA GLN A 111 4.32 -7.09 10.17
C GLN A 111 5.11 -6.09 9.32
N TYR A 112 5.04 -6.25 8.00
CA TYR A 112 5.79 -5.48 7.01
C TYR A 112 4.86 -4.81 6.01
N LEU A 113 5.39 -3.76 5.38
CA LEU A 113 4.90 -3.17 4.15
C LEU A 113 5.90 -3.50 3.03
N TYR A 114 5.42 -4.06 1.94
CA TYR A 114 6.22 -4.28 0.74
C TYR A 114 6.45 -2.95 0.02
N LEU A 115 7.71 -2.62 -0.29
CA LEU A 115 8.06 -1.34 -0.90
C LEU A 115 8.25 -1.45 -2.40
N GLU A 116 9.22 -2.22 -2.85
CA GLU A 116 9.51 -2.37 -4.28
C GLU A 116 10.26 -3.67 -4.58
N ASP A 117 10.12 -4.12 -5.82
CA ASP A 117 11.05 -5.04 -6.46
C ASP A 117 12.29 -4.24 -6.92
N MET A 118 13.45 -4.58 -6.38
CA MET A 118 14.73 -3.96 -6.72
C MET A 118 15.47 -4.68 -7.85
N GLY A 119 14.85 -5.71 -8.44
CA GLY A 119 15.40 -6.56 -9.47
C GLY A 119 16.39 -7.60 -8.94
N ASN A 120 16.69 -8.60 -9.78
CA ASN A 120 17.57 -9.72 -9.44
C ASN A 120 17.11 -10.48 -8.19
N GLY A 121 15.80 -10.66 -8.01
CA GLY A 121 15.18 -11.31 -6.85
C GLY A 121 15.37 -10.55 -5.53
N ASN A 122 15.72 -9.25 -5.57
CA ASN A 122 15.88 -8.43 -4.37
C ASN A 122 14.61 -7.61 -4.15
N HIS A 123 14.12 -7.62 -2.92
CA HIS A 123 12.89 -6.92 -2.57
C HIS A 123 13.09 -6.07 -1.34
N MET A 124 12.66 -4.81 -1.39
CA MET A 124 12.71 -3.92 -0.23
C MET A 124 11.41 -4.01 0.56
N ILE A 125 11.53 -4.21 1.87
CA ILE A 125 10.39 -4.22 2.79
C ILE A 125 10.70 -3.36 4.01
N ILE A 126 9.68 -2.76 4.60
CA ILE A 126 9.80 -1.93 5.80
C ILE A 126 8.86 -2.44 6.87
N ARG A 127 9.29 -2.40 8.13
CA ARG A 127 8.42 -2.69 9.27
C ARG A 127 7.17 -1.81 9.21
N PHE A 128 5.99 -2.39 9.41
CA PHE A 128 4.74 -1.66 9.21
C PHE A 128 4.54 -0.56 10.26
N GLU A 129 4.88 -0.81 11.52
CA GLU A 129 4.91 0.19 12.59
C GLU A 129 6.34 0.67 12.89
N ALA A 130 6.51 1.94 13.26
CA ALA A 130 7.76 2.43 13.81
C ALA A 130 8.04 1.84 15.21
N VAL A 131 9.31 1.56 15.51
CA VAL A 131 9.78 1.36 16.88
C VAL A 131 9.74 2.72 17.60
N ARG A 132 8.82 2.83 18.55
CA ARG A 132 8.50 4.09 19.23
C ARG A 132 9.52 4.43 20.32
N ASN A 133 9.48 5.67 20.80
CA ASN A 133 10.30 6.18 21.90
C ASN A 133 11.81 6.11 21.61
N ALA A 134 12.18 6.26 20.35
CA ALA A 134 13.57 6.33 19.91
C ALA A 134 13.85 7.74 19.40
N ASN A 135 14.92 8.35 19.93
CA ASN A 135 15.42 9.59 19.37
C ASN A 135 16.21 9.31 18.07
N PHE A 136 16.63 10.36 17.37
CA PHE A 136 17.34 10.20 16.09
C PHE A 136 18.71 9.53 16.25
N HIS A 137 19.44 9.82 17.32
CA HIS A 137 20.77 9.26 17.59
C HIS A 137 20.74 7.79 18.03
N ASP A 138 19.62 7.32 18.59
CA ASP A 138 19.44 5.92 18.97
C ASP A 138 19.22 5.00 17.75
N GLN A 139 19.03 5.58 16.55
CA GLN A 139 18.65 4.85 15.34
C GLN A 139 19.55 3.65 15.03
N PRO A 140 20.91 3.73 15.07
CA PRO A 140 21.75 2.57 14.84
C PRO A 140 21.51 1.42 15.82
N GLN A 141 21.33 1.73 17.11
CA GLN A 141 21.09 0.71 18.14
C GLN A 141 19.71 0.07 17.97
N VAL A 142 18.68 0.86 17.68
CA VAL A 142 17.32 0.36 17.46
C VAL A 142 17.25 -0.56 16.24
N LEU A 143 17.88 -0.16 15.14
CA LEU A 143 17.97 -0.98 13.92
C LEU A 143 18.71 -2.29 14.19
N SER A 144 19.86 -2.23 14.88
CA SER A 144 20.63 -3.42 15.25
C SER A 144 19.84 -4.37 16.15
N ASN A 145 19.16 -3.84 17.17
CA ASN A 145 18.36 -4.65 18.10
C ASN A 145 17.21 -5.34 17.38
N TRP A 146 16.45 -4.60 16.57
CA TRP A 146 15.35 -5.15 15.80
C TRP A 146 15.84 -6.23 14.83
N PHE A 147 16.90 -5.95 14.06
CA PHE A 147 17.49 -6.92 13.14
C PHE A 147 17.94 -8.20 13.86
N SER A 148 18.58 -8.07 15.03
CA SER A 148 19.05 -9.23 15.82
C SER A 148 17.91 -10.10 16.36
N GLY A 149 16.73 -9.52 16.57
CA GLY A 149 15.54 -10.20 17.06
C GLY A 149 14.69 -10.85 15.96
N LEU A 150 15.00 -10.62 14.69
CA LEU A 150 14.30 -11.28 13.58
C LEU A 150 14.55 -12.79 13.59
N ASP A 151 13.56 -13.52 13.05
CA ASP A 151 13.68 -14.94 12.79
C ASP A 151 14.94 -15.27 11.98
N ALA A 152 15.55 -16.44 12.23
CA ALA A 152 16.79 -16.83 11.60
C ALA A 152 16.67 -16.99 10.07
N GLU A 153 15.53 -17.48 9.58
CA GLU A 153 15.26 -17.63 8.16
C GLU A 153 15.17 -16.25 7.50
N VAL A 154 14.43 -15.31 8.11
CA VAL A 154 14.34 -13.92 7.62
C VAL A 154 15.71 -13.25 7.58
N ARG A 155 16.52 -13.38 8.64
CA ARG A 155 17.90 -12.84 8.65
C ARG A 155 18.77 -13.46 7.56
N GLY A 156 18.58 -14.74 7.27
CA GLY A 156 19.28 -15.45 6.21
C GLY A 156 18.98 -14.93 4.79
N MET A 157 17.81 -14.31 4.60
CA MET A 157 17.42 -13.71 3.32
C MET A 157 17.96 -12.28 3.14
N VAL A 158 18.37 -11.60 4.22
CA VAL A 158 18.73 -10.17 4.16
C VAL A 158 20.01 -9.94 3.38
N GLN A 159 19.92 -9.03 2.42
CA GLN A 159 21.02 -8.64 1.56
C GLN A 159 21.91 -7.59 2.22
N PRO A 160 23.21 -7.58 1.87
CA PRO A 160 24.12 -6.56 2.36
C PRO A 160 23.79 -5.20 1.75
N VAL A 161 23.84 -4.17 2.59
CA VAL A 161 23.74 -2.76 2.19
C VAL A 161 24.93 -1.99 2.76
N SER A 162 25.28 -0.89 2.11
CA SER A 162 26.33 0.04 2.57
C SER A 162 25.70 1.38 2.90
N ILE A 163 25.56 1.67 4.19
CA ILE A 163 25.12 2.99 4.67
C ILE A 163 26.34 3.92 4.76
N PRO A 164 26.28 5.14 4.21
CA PRO A 164 27.40 6.08 4.29
C PRO A 164 27.82 6.35 5.74
N ALA A 165 29.13 6.34 6.02
CA ALA A 165 29.67 6.68 7.34
C ALA A 165 29.31 8.12 7.76
N VAL A 166 29.21 9.03 6.79
CA VAL A 166 28.67 10.38 6.94
C VAL A 166 27.47 10.49 6.02
N VAL A 167 26.28 10.51 6.58
CA VAL A 167 25.03 10.62 5.81
C VAL A 167 24.90 12.06 5.28
N PRO A 168 24.65 12.25 3.97
CA PRO A 168 24.41 13.57 3.41
C PRO A 168 23.22 14.27 4.06
N SER A 169 23.38 15.56 4.38
CA SER A 169 22.35 16.38 5.00
C SER A 169 21.78 17.43 4.03
N ILE A 170 20.53 17.80 4.23
CA ILE A 170 19.94 19.00 3.61
C ILE A 170 18.99 19.67 4.60
N SER A 171 19.08 20.99 4.74
CA SER A 171 18.18 21.72 5.65
C SER A 171 16.76 21.81 5.08
N ASP A 172 15.77 21.92 5.97
CA ASP A 172 14.37 22.09 5.56
C ASP A 172 14.16 23.26 4.60
N GLY A 173 14.82 24.40 4.89
CA GLY A 173 14.74 25.61 4.08
C GLY A 173 15.41 25.46 2.71
N ALA A 174 16.49 24.69 2.60
CA ALA A 174 17.15 24.42 1.33
C ALA A 174 16.36 23.44 0.45
N SER A 175 15.46 22.64 1.05
CA SER A 175 14.58 21.73 0.32
C SER A 175 13.37 22.42 -0.34
N ALA A 176 13.07 23.67 0.02
CA ALA A 176 12.02 24.45 -0.65
C ALA A 176 12.44 24.81 -2.11
N PRO A 177 11.47 25.05 -3.03
CA PRO A 177 10.02 24.99 -2.85
C PRO A 177 9.48 23.55 -2.73
N TRP A 178 8.17 23.40 -2.47
CA TRP A 178 7.52 22.11 -2.26
C TRP A 178 6.46 21.81 -3.31
N GLU A 179 6.33 20.54 -3.67
CA GLU A 179 5.14 20.02 -4.32
C GLU A 179 4.06 19.79 -3.26
N GLY A 180 2.89 20.38 -3.48
CA GLY A 180 1.77 20.32 -2.55
C GLY A 180 2.13 20.81 -1.13
N GLU A 181 1.40 20.31 -0.13
CA GLU A 181 1.62 20.65 1.28
C GLU A 181 2.78 19.85 1.89
N ARG A 182 3.98 19.98 1.31
CA ARG A 182 5.19 19.24 1.71
C ARG A 182 5.08 17.74 1.41
N TRP A 183 4.51 17.44 0.24
CA TRP A 183 4.47 16.07 -0.30
C TRP A 183 5.88 15.62 -0.65
N LEU A 184 6.55 16.36 -1.52
CA LEU A 184 7.93 16.16 -1.97
C LEU A 184 8.61 17.51 -2.17
N PRO A 185 9.95 17.60 -2.02
CA PRO A 185 10.69 18.78 -2.47
C PRO A 185 10.47 18.99 -3.96
N ALA A 186 10.08 20.20 -4.36
CA ALA A 186 10.02 20.56 -5.77
C ALA A 186 11.45 20.72 -6.32
N GLU A 187 11.57 20.60 -7.64
CA GLU A 187 12.87 20.71 -8.33
C GLU A 187 13.90 19.69 -7.80
N TRP A 188 13.46 18.46 -7.53
CA TRP A 188 14.31 17.39 -6.99
C TRP A 188 15.60 17.14 -7.81
N GLU A 189 15.56 17.48 -9.10
CA GLU A 189 16.69 17.38 -10.04
C GLU A 189 17.73 18.51 -9.89
N ALA A 190 17.49 19.52 -9.05
CA ALA A 190 18.41 20.61 -8.82
C ALA A 190 19.66 20.16 -8.05
N THR A 191 20.80 20.77 -8.37
CA THR A 191 22.13 20.38 -7.84
C THR A 191 22.25 20.42 -6.32
N ARG A 192 21.43 21.23 -5.64
CA ARG A 192 21.36 21.27 -4.17
C ARG A 192 20.96 19.93 -3.55
N PHE A 193 20.30 19.06 -4.31
CA PHE A 193 19.90 17.73 -3.87
C PHE A 193 20.91 16.64 -4.24
N ASP A 194 21.97 16.90 -5.01
CA ASP A 194 22.83 15.84 -5.58
C ASP A 194 23.34 14.85 -4.52
N ALA A 195 23.84 15.35 -3.39
CA ALA A 195 24.37 14.51 -2.33
C ALA A 195 23.28 13.68 -1.63
N VAL A 196 22.14 14.28 -1.29
CA VAL A 196 21.04 13.56 -0.62
C VAL A 196 20.32 12.61 -1.57
N ARG A 197 20.22 12.95 -2.84
CA ARG A 197 19.65 12.13 -3.91
C ARG A 197 20.50 10.91 -4.23
N ALA A 198 21.83 11.04 -4.13
CA ALA A 198 22.75 9.92 -4.27
C ALA A 198 22.71 8.94 -3.07
N ASP A 199 22.19 9.36 -1.91
CA ASP A 199 21.97 8.47 -0.75
C ASP A 199 20.69 7.62 -0.92
N ARG A 200 20.54 6.97 -2.08
CA ARG A 200 19.49 5.95 -2.31
C ARG A 200 20.02 4.59 -1.85
N THR A 201 19.22 3.86 -1.09
CA THR A 201 19.60 2.53 -0.61
C THR A 201 19.54 1.52 -1.74
N ALA A 202 20.59 0.71 -1.86
CA ALA A 202 20.67 -0.40 -2.81
C ALA A 202 21.47 -1.56 -2.21
N VAL A 203 21.29 -2.75 -2.76
CA VAL A 203 22.14 -3.91 -2.46
C VAL A 203 23.58 -3.56 -2.79
N ASN A 204 24.49 -3.83 -1.85
CA ASN A 204 25.92 -3.65 -2.03
C ASN A 204 26.65 -4.86 -1.44
N SER A 205 27.23 -5.69 -2.30
CA SER A 205 27.94 -6.91 -1.91
C SER A 205 29.17 -6.69 -1.03
N SER A 206 29.71 -5.46 -0.98
CA SER A 206 30.80 -5.08 -0.07
C SER A 206 30.29 -4.58 1.30
N GLY A 207 28.97 -4.45 1.46
CA GLY A 207 28.32 -4.07 2.70
C GLY A 207 28.09 -5.24 3.65
N THR A 208 27.19 -5.04 4.61
CA THR A 208 26.80 -6.07 5.59
C THR A 208 25.30 -6.25 5.59
N PRO A 209 24.77 -7.49 5.72
CA PRO A 209 23.35 -7.71 5.96
C PRO A 209 22.92 -6.99 7.23
N GLN A 210 22.03 -6.01 7.09
CA GLN A 210 21.60 -5.15 8.20
C GLN A 210 20.26 -4.50 7.91
N ALA A 211 19.56 -4.10 8.97
CA ALA A 211 18.44 -3.17 8.85
C ALA A 211 18.93 -1.72 8.71
N PHE A 212 18.14 -0.90 8.03
CA PHE A 212 18.42 0.51 7.81
C PHE A 212 17.17 1.37 7.98
N ALA A 213 17.33 2.67 8.18
CA ALA A 213 16.24 3.63 8.03
C ALA A 213 16.29 4.25 6.62
N LEU A 214 15.13 4.49 6.01
CA LEU A 214 15.05 5.09 4.69
C LEU A 214 15.64 6.51 4.68
N SER A 215 16.30 6.91 3.61
CA SER A 215 16.73 8.29 3.38
C SER A 215 15.60 9.13 2.81
N LEU A 216 15.83 10.43 2.70
CA LEU A 216 14.99 11.32 1.91
C LEU A 216 14.90 10.85 0.45
N ALA A 217 16.00 10.38 -0.16
CA ALA A 217 15.98 9.86 -1.53
C ALA A 217 15.11 8.61 -1.68
N ASP A 218 15.19 7.67 -0.72
CA ASP A 218 14.34 6.49 -0.70
C ASP A 218 12.86 6.90 -0.64
N VAL A 219 12.50 7.82 0.26
CA VAL A 219 11.10 8.25 0.40
C VAL A 219 10.60 9.01 -0.82
N VAL A 220 11.42 9.86 -1.44
CA VAL A 220 11.06 10.54 -2.70
C VAL A 220 10.80 9.52 -3.80
N HIS A 221 11.71 8.56 -3.97
CA HIS A 221 11.57 7.48 -4.97
C HIS A 221 10.32 6.63 -4.78
N LEU A 222 10.00 6.28 -3.53
CA LEU A 222 8.87 5.40 -3.19
C LEU A 222 7.51 6.13 -3.16
N SER A 223 7.49 7.46 -3.34
CA SER A 223 6.29 8.29 -3.26
C SER A 223 5.68 8.60 -4.62
N THR A 224 5.17 7.56 -5.26
CA THR A 224 4.52 7.64 -6.59
C THR A 224 3.08 7.16 -6.51
N GLU A 225 2.23 7.56 -7.47
CA GLU A 225 0.80 7.22 -7.49
C GLU A 225 0.52 5.71 -7.44
N THR A 226 1.42 4.90 -8.01
CA THR A 226 1.34 3.43 -8.03
C THR A 226 2.34 2.75 -7.10
N GLY A 227 3.14 3.53 -6.37
CA GLY A 227 4.16 3.05 -5.44
C GLY A 227 3.61 2.70 -4.07
N PRO A 228 4.48 2.34 -3.11
CA PRO A 228 4.06 1.98 -1.76
C PRO A 228 3.59 3.18 -0.93
N PHE A 229 3.97 4.42 -1.30
CA PHE A 229 3.52 5.66 -0.67
C PHE A 229 2.74 6.54 -1.66
N PRO A 230 1.52 6.15 -2.06
CA PRO A 230 0.77 6.89 -3.08
C PRO A 230 0.11 8.17 -2.56
N ASN A 231 0.06 8.36 -1.24
CA ASN A 231 -0.47 9.56 -0.61
C ASN A 231 0.08 9.71 0.82
N PHE A 232 -0.22 10.86 1.43
CA PHE A 232 0.18 11.20 2.79
C PHE A 232 -0.17 10.12 3.82
N ALA A 233 -1.39 9.60 3.79
CA ALA A 233 -1.85 8.63 4.78
C ALA A 233 -1.09 7.30 4.69
N ARG A 234 -0.79 6.84 3.47
CA ARG A 234 -0.07 5.58 3.22
C ARG A 234 1.43 5.67 3.52
N ARG A 235 2.01 6.86 3.58
CA ARG A 235 3.43 7.07 3.96
C ARG A 235 3.68 6.92 5.47
N MET A 236 2.66 7.12 6.30
CA MET A 236 2.79 7.00 7.75
C MET A 236 3.14 5.58 8.20
N GLY A 237 3.69 5.48 9.41
CA GLY A 237 3.77 4.19 10.09
C GLY A 237 2.40 3.78 10.64
N ALA A 238 2.19 2.48 10.81
CA ALA A 238 0.98 1.94 11.41
C ALA A 238 0.68 2.55 12.78
N ARG A 239 -0.58 2.43 13.22
CA ARG A 239 -1.07 2.99 14.50
C ARG A 239 -0.76 4.49 14.64
N ASN A 240 -0.85 5.22 13.54
CA ASN A 240 -0.63 6.67 13.44
C ASN A 240 0.75 7.07 13.99
N THR A 241 1.82 6.38 13.56
CA THR A 241 3.19 6.67 14.02
C THR A 241 3.95 7.54 13.02
N TRP A 242 4.60 8.59 13.54
CA TRP A 242 5.64 9.30 12.79
C TRP A 242 6.94 8.50 12.82
N TRP A 243 7.84 8.72 11.88
CA TRP A 243 9.12 8.01 11.85
C TRP A 243 10.27 8.79 11.22
N TRP A 244 11.47 8.63 11.80
CA TRP A 244 12.72 9.24 11.35
C TRP A 244 13.20 8.66 10.03
N LEU A 245 13.70 9.52 9.15
CA LEU A 245 14.59 9.14 8.06
C LEU A 245 16.02 9.03 8.61
N ARG A 246 16.97 8.46 7.85
CA ARG A 246 18.40 8.58 8.19
C ARG A 246 19.01 9.95 7.83
N THR A 247 18.36 10.69 6.94
CA THR A 247 18.86 11.97 6.40
C THR A 247 18.82 13.06 7.48
N PRO A 248 19.97 13.69 7.82
CA PRO A 248 20.01 14.83 8.72
C PRO A 248 19.47 16.12 8.06
N GLY A 249 18.93 16.99 8.90
CA GLY A 249 18.49 18.35 8.55
C GLY A 249 19.59 19.39 8.75
N SER A 250 19.21 20.58 9.22
CA SER A 250 20.17 21.53 9.82
C SER A 250 20.79 20.94 11.09
N PRO A 251 21.96 21.42 11.57
CA PRO A 251 22.55 20.94 12.81
C PRO A 251 21.53 20.84 13.96
N GLY A 252 21.45 19.67 14.61
CA GLY A 252 20.51 19.38 15.70
C GLY A 252 19.09 19.01 15.24
N HIS A 253 18.86 18.86 13.93
CA HIS A 253 17.57 18.53 13.33
C HIS A 253 17.68 17.37 12.35
N ALA A 254 16.62 16.57 12.25
CA ALA A 254 16.54 15.45 11.32
C ALA A 254 15.23 15.42 10.52
N TRP A 255 15.27 14.68 9.41
CA TRP A 255 14.10 14.44 8.59
C TRP A 255 13.20 13.36 9.16
N LEU A 256 11.88 13.57 9.08
CA LEU A 256 10.88 12.57 9.44
C LEU A 256 9.65 12.66 8.55
N VAL A 257 8.90 11.55 8.51
CA VAL A 257 7.51 11.49 8.03
C VAL A 257 6.58 11.70 9.22
N ASN A 258 5.74 12.74 9.15
CA ASN A 258 4.87 13.12 10.25
C ASN A 258 3.60 12.25 10.37
N ASN A 259 2.91 12.43 11.50
CA ASN A 259 1.60 11.88 11.78
C ASN A 259 0.61 13.00 12.20
N ARG A 260 -0.63 12.62 12.56
CA ARG A 260 -1.68 13.52 13.12
C ARG A 260 -1.93 14.77 12.27
N ASP A 261 -1.71 15.97 12.79
CA ASP A 261 -2.03 17.24 12.12
C ASP A 261 -1.18 17.49 10.87
N TYR A 262 -0.11 16.71 10.70
CA TYR A 262 0.82 16.78 9.57
C TYR A 262 0.93 15.42 8.86
N VAL A 263 -0.17 14.65 8.76
CA VAL A 263 -0.26 13.32 8.13
C VAL A 263 0.73 13.18 6.96
N GLY A 264 1.72 12.29 7.10
CA GLY A 264 2.64 11.90 6.01
C GLY A 264 3.58 12.98 5.49
N ARG A 265 3.54 14.21 6.02
CA ARG A 265 4.34 15.33 5.51
C ARG A 265 5.81 15.14 5.84
N LEU A 266 6.67 15.53 4.90
CA LEU A 266 8.12 15.56 5.11
C LEU A 266 8.54 16.86 5.79
N THR A 267 9.33 16.74 6.85
CA THR A 267 9.91 17.88 7.59
C THR A 267 11.31 17.55 8.08
N GLY A 268 12.24 18.48 7.86
CA GLY A 268 13.66 18.41 8.23
C GLY A 268 14.09 19.41 9.31
N TRP A 269 13.12 19.94 10.07
CA TRP A 269 13.33 20.93 11.15
C TRP A 269 12.99 20.36 12.53
N ASN A 270 12.88 19.04 12.69
CA ASN A 270 12.53 18.43 13.96
C ASN A 270 13.78 18.18 14.78
N ALA A 271 13.78 18.60 16.04
CA ALA A 271 14.91 18.38 16.92
C ALA A 271 15.22 16.88 17.08
N GLU A 272 16.50 16.52 16.95
CA GLU A 272 17.00 15.13 17.01
C GLU A 272 16.70 14.43 18.35
N ILE A 273 16.33 15.21 19.37
CA ILE A 273 16.08 14.79 20.76
C ILE A 273 14.61 14.31 20.97
N GLY A 274 13.74 14.42 19.96
CA GLY A 274 12.30 14.17 20.05
C GLY A 274 11.87 12.71 20.19
N GLY A 275 12.27 12.00 21.25
CA GLY A 275 11.71 10.70 21.62
C GLY A 275 10.33 10.85 22.30
N ILE A 276 9.28 11.11 21.52
CA ILE A 276 7.90 11.21 22.04
C ILE A 276 7.13 9.92 21.69
N PHE A 277 6.19 9.51 22.56
CA PHE A 277 5.35 8.30 22.51
C PHE A 277 4.70 7.91 21.18
N ASN A 278 4.71 8.79 20.18
CA ASN A 278 3.97 8.63 18.92
C ASN A 278 4.86 8.35 17.71
N GLY A 279 6.15 8.08 17.88
CA GLY A 279 7.03 7.68 16.78
C GLY A 279 8.47 7.39 17.18
N GLY A 280 9.31 7.15 16.18
CA GLY A 280 10.71 6.79 16.36
C GLY A 280 11.34 6.24 15.08
N VAL A 281 11.98 5.09 15.16
CA VAL A 281 12.76 4.49 14.06
C VAL A 281 11.90 3.47 13.33
N ARG A 282 11.90 3.47 11.99
CA ARG A 282 11.16 2.49 11.20
C ARG A 282 12.13 1.63 10.37
N PRO A 283 12.47 0.42 10.85
CA PRO A 283 13.45 -0.44 10.19
C PRO A 283 12.98 -0.93 8.82
N ALA A 284 13.87 -0.90 7.83
CA ALA A 284 13.73 -1.53 6.52
C ALA A 284 14.87 -2.51 6.28
N ILE A 285 14.62 -3.51 5.44
CA ILE A 285 15.58 -4.51 4.96
C ILE A 285 15.37 -4.76 3.47
N ILE A 286 16.43 -5.20 2.80
CA ILE A 286 16.33 -5.80 1.47
C ILE A 286 16.49 -7.29 1.65
N ILE A 287 15.54 -8.09 1.15
CA ILE A 287 15.59 -9.55 1.18
C ILE A 287 15.81 -10.09 -0.23
N HIS A 288 16.40 -11.27 -0.34
CA HIS A 288 16.55 -11.99 -1.60
C HIS A 288 15.74 -13.29 -1.58
N GLN A 289 15.03 -13.56 -2.67
CA GLN A 289 14.23 -14.77 -2.86
C GLN A 289 14.51 -15.42 -4.22
#